data_AF-A0A934L2A3-F1
#
_entry.id   AF-A0A934L2A3-F1
#
_cell.length_a   1.000
_cell.length_b   1.000
_cell.length_c   1.000
_cell.angle_alpha   90.00
_cell.angle_beta   90.00
_cell.angle_gamma   90.00
#
_symmetry.space_group_name_H-M   'P 1'
#
loop_
_entity.id
_entity.type
_entity.pdbx_description
1 polymer ?
#
loop_
_entity_poly.entity_id
_entity_poly.type
_entity_poly.pdbx_seq_one_letter_code
_entity_poly.pdbx_strand_id
1 'polypeptide(L)'
;MSSLSRSVKRAVLALGGFVAALGAAEIVLLGLGIPADAAELEFLGPELGLADVFETDDELFWRLRAGATGLRVNELGLRGALPRGAKSAGDFRVLCVGDSSTFGIGVREEESWPRVLERSLQDETPRRRVAAIVAALPGWSTWQDRRLLEREATRFAPDLTVFYVGAWNDYVPAIGTSDRERTQRRDHGGSRLGRLIEGHARADRASYVAAFERGEAPDGRRVSPFEFRENLLAMFDAVTRLGGAICVVIPPIERGMRAKYPIGDEYRDALVQLAASAGARVIDARATFDEEDDALARVEPVPPGDRTHCFADGVHPTPHGHSLIAARVLAIARERIGGRGAADGEDEVPVVASVFPMRIPSLAGGEVALVGRGLERIDRARLDSVEVDVAARSHDRATIAIPACTAPGEHELVVLGDFGRLVAGRVTIAGPELVTHLEPRAGGACLVVEGRGVPGWRVFAWLGAVRTSAPLPTRYGHFELAHDRPLQLADRAWMPLRLDLLDLPRLEATVRADGRFEIRHDLDPAATANVPEQWLVQALIVDPSDRSRGVLSATAIGLRP
;
A
#
# COMPACT_ATOMS: atom_id res chain seq x y z
N MET A 1 -29.62 40.83 27.83
CA MET A 1 -29.12 41.02 26.44
C MET A 1 -29.42 42.44 25.92
N SER A 2 -28.98 43.50 26.62
CA SER A 2 -29.38 44.89 26.30
C SER A 2 -28.23 45.92 26.33
N SER A 3 -27.05 45.60 25.77
CA SER A 3 -26.05 46.64 25.47
C SER A 3 -25.10 46.31 24.31
N LEU A 4 -25.58 45.64 23.25
CA LEU A 4 -24.84 45.64 21.99
C LEU A 4 -25.06 46.98 21.29
N SER A 5 -23.96 47.66 20.91
CA SER A 5 -24.03 48.93 20.20
C SER A 5 -24.79 48.77 18.87
N ARG A 6 -25.42 49.85 18.37
CA ARG A 6 -26.16 49.80 17.10
C ARG A 6 -25.29 49.28 15.95
N SER A 7 -24.00 49.59 15.95
CA SER A 7 -23.03 49.11 14.97
C SER A 7 -22.81 47.61 15.05
N VAL A 8 -22.71 47.04 16.26
CA VAL A 8 -22.55 45.58 16.44
C VAL A 8 -23.83 44.84 16.04
N LYS A 9 -25.02 45.38 16.36
CA LYS A 9 -26.29 44.79 15.90
C LYS A 9 -26.43 44.78 14.38
N ARG A 10 -25.98 45.84 13.71
CA ARG A 10 -25.95 45.91 12.23
C ARG A 10 -24.95 44.94 11.62
N ALA A 11 -23.77 44.78 12.23
CA ALA A 11 -22.76 43.82 11.79
C ALA A 11 -23.27 42.37 11.93
N VAL A 12 -23.92 42.03 13.05
CA VAL A 12 -24.52 40.71 13.27
C VAL A 12 -25.66 40.43 12.28
N LEU A 13 -26.53 41.42 12.00
CA LEU A 13 -27.59 41.29 11.00
C LEU A 13 -27.04 41.14 9.57
N ALA A 14 -25.99 41.88 9.22
CA ALA A 14 -25.32 41.76 7.93
C ALA A 14 -24.65 40.39 7.76
N LEU A 15 -23.97 39.90 8.80
CA LEU A 15 -23.37 38.58 8.81
C LEU A 15 -24.42 37.47 8.73
N GLY A 16 -25.53 37.60 9.47
CA GLY A 16 -26.66 36.67 9.40
C GLY A 16 -27.33 36.64 8.03
N GLY A 17 -27.49 37.80 7.38
CA GLY A 17 -27.99 37.89 6.01
C GLY A 17 -27.05 37.27 4.97
N PHE A 18 -25.74 37.47 5.14
CA PHE A 18 -24.72 36.86 4.29
C PHE A 18 -24.72 35.33 4.41
N VAL A 19 -24.75 34.79 5.63
CA VAL A 19 -24.82 33.34 5.86
C VAL A 19 -26.11 32.74 5.29
N ALA A 20 -27.26 33.43 5.44
CA ALA A 20 -28.53 32.98 4.87
C ALA A 20 -28.50 32.97 3.33
N ALA A 21 -27.84 33.94 2.70
CA ALA A 21 -27.66 33.97 1.24
C ALA A 21 -26.77 32.83 0.73
N LEU A 22 -25.68 32.51 1.44
CA LEU A 22 -24.82 31.36 1.11
C LEU A 22 -25.57 30.03 1.26
N GLY A 23 -26.39 29.89 2.32
CA GLY A 23 -27.25 28.71 2.51
C GLY A 23 -28.33 28.57 1.42
N ALA A 24 -28.94 29.68 0.98
CA ALA A 24 -29.91 29.67 -0.12
C ALA A 24 -29.26 29.29 -1.46
N ALA A 25 -28.05 29.79 -1.74
CA ALA A 25 -27.28 29.40 -2.91
C ALA A 25 -26.93 27.90 -2.90
N GLU A 26 -26.55 27.35 -1.75
CA GLU A 26 -26.30 25.90 -1.58
C GLU A 26 -27.54 25.06 -1.91
N ILE A 27 -28.71 25.47 -1.42
CA ILE A 27 -30.00 24.78 -1.67
C ILE A 27 -30.39 24.84 -3.15
N VAL A 28 -30.15 25.97 -3.82
CA VAL A 28 -30.40 26.10 -5.27
C VAL A 28 -29.46 25.21 -6.07
N LEU A 29 -28.17 25.14 -5.71
CA LEU A 29 -27.19 24.24 -6.36
C LEU A 29 -27.56 22.75 -6.17
N LEU A 30 -28.10 22.40 -5.01
CA LEU A 30 -28.68 21.06 -4.74
C LEU A 30 -29.89 20.79 -5.62
N GLY A 31 -30.84 21.72 -5.72
CA GLY A 31 -32.08 21.55 -6.48
C GLY A 31 -31.88 21.48 -8.00
N LEU A 32 -30.80 22.09 -8.52
CA LEU A 32 -30.45 22.06 -9.93
C LEU A 32 -29.55 20.87 -10.32
N GLY A 33 -29.14 20.03 -9.37
CA GLY A 33 -28.29 18.87 -9.64
C GLY A 33 -26.90 19.23 -10.16
N ILE A 34 -26.45 20.48 -9.97
CA ILE A 34 -25.14 20.94 -10.46
C ILE A 34 -24.05 20.23 -9.63
N PRO A 35 -23.16 19.43 -10.28
CA PRO A 35 -22.10 18.72 -9.57
C PRO A 35 -21.11 19.71 -8.97
N ALA A 36 -20.57 19.37 -7.80
CA ALA A 36 -19.73 20.28 -7.02
C ALA A 36 -18.32 20.50 -7.61
N ASP A 37 -17.98 19.83 -8.71
CA ASP A 37 -16.64 19.80 -9.31
C ASP A 37 -16.75 19.61 -10.83
N ALA A 38 -17.22 20.64 -11.55
CA ALA A 38 -17.38 20.60 -13.02
C ALA A 38 -16.02 20.66 -13.77
N ALA A 39 -14.95 21.09 -13.11
CA ALA A 39 -13.69 21.48 -13.77
C ALA A 39 -12.73 20.31 -14.09
N GLU A 40 -12.95 19.10 -13.56
CA GLU A 40 -12.10 17.93 -13.90
C GLU A 40 -12.76 16.92 -14.83
N LEU A 41 -14.10 16.92 -14.92
CA LEU A 41 -14.79 16.33 -16.08
C LEU A 41 -14.28 16.93 -17.40
N GLU A 42 -13.64 18.11 -17.35
CA GLU A 42 -12.95 18.75 -18.47
C GLU A 42 -11.55 18.19 -18.82
N PHE A 43 -10.87 17.46 -17.91
CA PHE A 43 -9.58 16.80 -18.20
C PHE A 43 -9.79 15.43 -18.88
N LEU A 44 -10.89 14.72 -18.54
CA LEU A 44 -11.23 13.41 -19.12
C LEU A 44 -12.33 13.46 -20.21
N GLY A 45 -13.25 14.42 -20.15
CA GLY A 45 -14.51 14.40 -20.91
C GLY A 45 -14.45 14.96 -22.33
N PRO A 46 -13.88 16.15 -22.59
CA PRO A 46 -13.92 16.78 -23.92
C PRO A 46 -12.97 16.14 -24.93
N GLU A 47 -11.76 15.76 -24.50
CA GLU A 47 -10.72 15.21 -25.41
C GLU A 47 -10.96 13.74 -25.76
N LEU A 48 -11.69 12.98 -24.93
CA LEU A 48 -12.08 11.60 -25.21
C LEU A 48 -13.51 11.46 -25.77
N GLY A 49 -14.28 12.56 -25.85
CA GLY A 49 -15.69 12.51 -26.27
C GLY A 49 -16.61 11.79 -25.28
N LEU A 50 -16.25 11.74 -23.99
CA LEU A 50 -16.89 10.93 -22.95
C LEU A 50 -17.65 11.75 -21.89
N ALA A 51 -17.93 13.04 -22.14
CA ALA A 51 -18.62 13.90 -21.18
C ALA A 51 -20.01 13.35 -20.75
N ASP A 52 -20.70 12.62 -21.64
CA ASP A 52 -21.99 11.97 -21.37
C ASP A 52 -21.88 10.52 -20.86
N VAL A 53 -20.66 10.03 -20.65
CA VAL A 53 -20.40 8.64 -20.27
C VAL A 53 -20.13 8.49 -18.78
N PHE A 54 -19.60 9.54 -18.13
CA PHE A 54 -19.26 9.50 -16.72
C PHE A 54 -20.27 10.26 -15.84
N GLU A 55 -20.37 9.84 -14.60
CA GLU A 55 -21.00 10.59 -13.51
C GLU A 55 -20.04 10.65 -12.32
N THR A 56 -20.26 11.61 -11.43
CA THR A 56 -19.42 11.79 -10.24
C THR A 56 -19.61 10.65 -9.25
N ASP A 57 -18.51 10.19 -8.67
CA ASP A 57 -18.48 9.28 -7.52
C ASP A 57 -17.74 9.97 -6.37
N ASP A 58 -18.24 9.84 -5.14
CA ASP A 58 -17.69 10.57 -4.01
C ASP A 58 -16.31 10.02 -3.59
N GLU A 59 -16.13 8.70 -3.67
CA GLU A 59 -14.91 7.98 -3.25
C GLU A 59 -13.96 7.72 -4.41
N LEU A 60 -14.50 7.35 -5.58
CA LEU A 60 -13.74 7.00 -6.79
C LEU A 60 -13.58 8.17 -7.77
N PHE A 61 -14.10 9.34 -7.40
CA PHE A 61 -14.17 10.59 -8.18
C PHE A 61 -15.12 10.53 -9.39
N TRP A 62 -15.07 9.47 -10.18
CA TRP A 62 -15.99 9.22 -11.28
C TRP A 62 -16.24 7.73 -11.50
N ARG A 63 -17.40 7.43 -12.07
CA ARG A 63 -17.80 6.11 -12.56
C ARG A 63 -18.59 6.22 -13.85
N LEU A 64 -18.83 5.11 -14.55
CA LEU A 64 -19.71 5.13 -15.71
C LEU A 64 -21.16 5.38 -15.30
N ARG A 65 -21.83 6.24 -16.05
CA ARG A 65 -23.27 6.49 -15.92
C ARG A 65 -24.06 5.27 -16.36
N ALA A 66 -25.09 4.91 -15.60
CA ALA A 66 -26.02 3.87 -16.02
C ALA A 66 -26.69 4.26 -17.36
N GLY A 67 -26.61 3.37 -18.36
CA GLY A 67 -27.18 3.62 -19.68
C GLY A 67 -26.32 4.50 -20.59
N ALA A 68 -25.04 4.72 -20.27
CA ALA A 68 -24.10 5.40 -21.18
C ALA A 68 -24.11 4.76 -22.58
N THR A 69 -24.33 5.58 -23.61
CA THR A 69 -24.52 5.12 -24.99
C THR A 69 -23.31 4.31 -25.48
N GLY A 70 -23.56 3.12 -26.02
CA GLY A 70 -22.51 2.26 -26.58
C GLY A 70 -21.71 1.47 -25.55
N LEU A 71 -22.05 1.55 -24.26
CA LEU A 71 -21.37 0.80 -23.19
C LEU A 71 -22.37 -0.03 -22.40
N ARG A 72 -21.98 -1.28 -22.09
CA ARG A 72 -22.66 -2.05 -21.05
C ARG A 72 -22.06 -1.65 -19.71
N VAL A 73 -22.88 -1.12 -18.82
CA VAL A 73 -22.45 -0.63 -17.51
C VAL A 73 -23.16 -1.46 -16.42
N ASN A 74 -22.40 -2.00 -15.47
CA ASN A 74 -22.97 -2.70 -14.32
C ASN A 74 -23.31 -1.75 -13.16
N GLU A 75 -23.94 -2.29 -12.12
CA GLU A 75 -24.35 -1.53 -10.93
C GLU A 75 -23.22 -0.87 -10.14
N LEU A 76 -21.95 -1.24 -10.37
CA LEU A 76 -20.78 -0.57 -9.77
C LEU A 76 -20.27 0.59 -10.63
N GLY A 77 -20.90 0.87 -11.78
CA GLY A 77 -20.42 1.88 -12.72
C GLY A 77 -19.16 1.45 -13.47
N LEU A 78 -18.96 0.14 -13.65
CA LEU A 78 -17.84 -0.45 -14.39
C LEU A 78 -18.33 -1.04 -15.74
N ARG A 79 -17.40 -1.20 -16.69
CA ARG A 79 -17.69 -1.76 -18.02
C ARG A 79 -17.99 -3.26 -17.94
N GLY A 80 -19.03 -3.71 -18.64
CA GLY A 80 -19.44 -5.11 -18.74
C GLY A 80 -20.29 -5.59 -17.55
N ALA A 81 -20.63 -6.88 -17.54
CA ALA A 81 -21.48 -7.48 -16.51
C ALA A 81 -20.66 -8.05 -15.35
N LEU A 82 -21.22 -8.00 -14.14
CA LEU A 82 -20.71 -8.75 -12.98
C LEU A 82 -21.23 -10.20 -13.00
N PRO A 83 -20.46 -11.17 -12.48
CA PRO A 83 -20.96 -12.53 -12.27
C PRO A 83 -22.20 -12.53 -11.38
N ARG A 84 -23.24 -13.27 -11.77
CA ARG A 84 -24.48 -13.39 -10.99
C ARG A 84 -24.36 -14.51 -9.97
N GLY A 85 -24.82 -14.24 -8.74
CA GLY A 85 -24.92 -15.24 -7.67
C GLY A 85 -23.60 -15.61 -7.00
N ALA A 86 -23.70 -16.51 -6.01
CA ALA A 86 -22.54 -17.07 -5.32
C ALA A 86 -21.66 -17.87 -6.28
N LYS A 87 -20.36 -17.78 -6.09
CA LYS A 87 -19.36 -18.49 -6.89
C LYS A 87 -19.46 -20.00 -6.65
N SER A 88 -19.70 -20.80 -7.68
CA SER A 88 -19.62 -22.26 -7.59
C SER A 88 -18.15 -22.73 -7.58
N ALA A 89 -17.86 -23.90 -7.00
CA ALA A 89 -16.50 -24.43 -6.91
C ALA A 89 -15.79 -24.63 -8.27
N GLY A 90 -16.56 -24.82 -9.35
CA GLY A 90 -16.04 -24.94 -10.72
C GLY A 90 -15.91 -23.61 -11.49
N ASP A 91 -16.40 -22.50 -10.93
CA ASP A 91 -16.30 -21.18 -11.57
C ASP A 91 -14.88 -20.62 -11.42
N PHE A 92 -14.41 -19.92 -12.45
CA PHE A 92 -13.12 -19.25 -12.43
C PHE A 92 -13.32 -17.76 -12.69
N ARG A 93 -12.90 -16.92 -11.75
CA ARG A 93 -13.04 -15.46 -11.83
C ARG A 93 -11.66 -14.80 -11.92
N VAL A 94 -11.47 -14.01 -12.97
CA VAL A 94 -10.29 -13.16 -13.14
C VAL A 94 -10.71 -11.71 -12.87
N LEU A 95 -10.09 -11.05 -11.91
CA LEU A 95 -10.29 -9.61 -11.69
C LEU A 95 -9.17 -8.84 -12.39
N CYS A 96 -9.53 -8.01 -13.35
CA CYS A 96 -8.61 -7.21 -14.14
C CYS A 96 -8.64 -5.77 -13.63
N VAL A 97 -7.64 -5.39 -12.82
CA VAL A 97 -7.52 -4.08 -12.18
C VAL A 97 -6.61 -3.19 -13.01
N GLY A 98 -7.01 -1.94 -13.25
CA GLY A 98 -6.17 -0.97 -13.94
C GLY A 98 -6.89 0.27 -14.46
N ASP A 99 -6.41 0.79 -15.58
CA ASP A 99 -6.80 2.11 -16.11
C ASP A 99 -7.47 2.05 -17.50
N SER A 100 -7.34 3.11 -18.31
CA SER A 100 -7.84 3.20 -19.68
C SER A 100 -7.40 2.04 -20.58
N SER A 101 -6.18 1.52 -20.41
CA SER A 101 -5.68 0.40 -21.19
C SER A 101 -6.32 -0.92 -20.77
N THR A 102 -6.71 -1.08 -19.50
CA THR A 102 -7.50 -2.26 -19.07
C THR A 102 -8.98 -2.13 -19.42
N PHE A 103 -9.50 -0.90 -19.38
CA PHE A 103 -10.83 -0.57 -19.87
C PHE A 103 -10.98 -0.86 -21.37
N GLY A 104 -9.90 -0.75 -22.15
CA GLY A 104 -9.88 -0.95 -23.59
C GLY A 104 -10.31 0.30 -24.35
N ILE A 105 -9.69 1.44 -24.03
CA ILE A 105 -9.88 2.67 -24.80
C ILE A 105 -9.28 2.51 -26.20
N GLY A 106 -9.91 3.09 -27.22
CA GLY A 106 -9.44 2.99 -28.60
C GLY A 106 -9.72 1.65 -29.29
N VAL A 107 -10.29 0.67 -28.58
CA VAL A 107 -10.68 -0.64 -29.13
C VAL A 107 -12.11 -1.03 -28.75
N ARG A 108 -12.68 -1.99 -29.47
CA ARG A 108 -13.99 -2.56 -29.11
C ARG A 108 -13.88 -3.36 -27.81
N GLU A 109 -15.00 -3.55 -27.11
CA GLU A 109 -15.01 -4.34 -25.86
C GLU A 109 -14.43 -5.73 -26.10
N GLU A 110 -14.81 -6.37 -27.21
CA GLU A 110 -14.44 -7.74 -27.55
C GLU A 110 -12.94 -7.91 -27.90
N GLU A 111 -12.26 -6.80 -28.19
CA GLU A 111 -10.84 -6.70 -28.53
C GLU A 111 -9.99 -6.34 -27.31
N SER A 112 -10.61 -5.86 -26.22
CA SER A 112 -9.90 -5.55 -24.98
C SER A 112 -9.29 -6.81 -24.37
N TRP A 113 -8.10 -6.68 -23.80
CA TRP A 113 -7.33 -7.81 -23.27
C TRP A 113 -8.10 -8.63 -22.22
N PRO A 114 -8.95 -8.05 -21.32
CA PRO A 114 -9.73 -8.86 -20.39
C PRO A 114 -10.76 -9.74 -21.08
N ARG A 115 -11.38 -9.26 -22.17
CA ARG A 115 -12.41 -9.99 -22.91
C ARG A 115 -11.81 -11.02 -23.86
N VAL A 116 -10.67 -10.73 -24.47
CA VAL A 116 -9.88 -11.71 -25.21
C VAL A 116 -9.43 -12.85 -24.29
N LEU A 117 -8.97 -12.52 -23.07
CA LEU A 117 -8.62 -13.50 -22.04
C LEU A 117 -9.82 -14.36 -21.62
N GLU A 118 -10.96 -13.74 -21.29
CA GLU A 118 -12.19 -14.43 -20.88
C GLU A 118 -12.62 -15.45 -21.92
N ARG A 119 -12.72 -15.02 -23.19
CA ARG A 119 -13.10 -15.88 -24.31
C ARG A 119 -12.12 -17.04 -24.48
N SER A 120 -10.82 -16.76 -24.50
CA SER A 120 -9.79 -17.79 -24.70
C SER A 120 -9.79 -18.83 -23.56
N LEU A 121 -9.89 -18.39 -22.31
CA LEU A 121 -10.01 -19.30 -21.16
C LEU A 121 -11.32 -20.11 -21.19
N GLN A 122 -12.43 -19.48 -21.58
CA GLN A 122 -13.73 -20.14 -21.66
C GLN A 122 -13.75 -21.23 -22.74
N ASP A 123 -13.13 -20.96 -23.90
CA ASP A 123 -13.01 -21.90 -25.02
C ASP A 123 -12.16 -23.13 -24.62
N GLU A 124 -11.11 -22.92 -23.82
CA GLU A 124 -10.24 -24.00 -23.32
C GLU A 124 -10.85 -24.78 -22.14
N THR A 125 -11.82 -24.19 -21.44
CA THR A 125 -12.47 -24.80 -20.27
C THR A 125 -13.99 -24.81 -20.38
N PRO A 126 -14.58 -25.47 -21.41
CA PRO A 126 -16.01 -25.36 -21.72
C PRO A 126 -16.95 -25.91 -20.63
N ARG A 127 -16.42 -26.65 -19.65
CA ARG A 127 -17.17 -27.19 -18.50
C ARG A 127 -17.17 -26.26 -17.28
N ARG A 128 -16.42 -25.16 -17.32
CA ARG A 128 -16.31 -24.15 -16.25
C ARG A 128 -16.94 -22.86 -16.72
N ARG A 129 -17.46 -22.06 -15.79
CA ARG A 129 -17.83 -20.67 -16.10
C ARG A 129 -16.64 -19.78 -15.80
N VAL A 130 -16.12 -19.14 -16.83
CA VAL A 130 -15.06 -18.15 -16.71
C VAL A 130 -15.67 -16.76 -16.75
N ALA A 131 -15.23 -15.88 -15.86
CA ALA A 131 -15.61 -14.48 -15.90
C ALA A 131 -14.39 -13.58 -15.64
N ALA A 132 -14.08 -12.69 -16.59
CA ALA A 132 -13.18 -11.57 -16.41
C ALA A 132 -13.98 -10.33 -16.00
N ILE A 133 -13.71 -9.86 -14.79
CA ILE A 133 -14.30 -8.66 -14.19
C ILE A 133 -13.36 -7.51 -14.50
N VAL A 134 -13.83 -6.49 -15.23
CA VAL A 134 -13.05 -5.30 -15.56
C VAL A 134 -13.25 -4.26 -14.46
N ALA A 135 -12.23 -4.11 -13.61
CA ALA A 135 -12.16 -3.14 -12.52
C ALA A 135 -11.22 -2.00 -12.92
N ALA A 136 -11.62 -1.27 -13.96
CA ALA A 136 -10.78 -0.23 -14.56
C ALA A 136 -11.64 0.83 -15.25
N LEU A 137 -11.22 2.10 -15.17
CA LEU A 137 -11.78 3.21 -15.94
C LEU A 137 -10.69 4.14 -16.46
N PRO A 138 -10.96 4.90 -17.54
CA PRO A 138 -10.05 5.93 -18.00
C PRO A 138 -9.72 6.96 -16.91
N GLY A 139 -8.42 7.28 -16.82
CA GLY A 139 -7.88 8.23 -15.85
C GLY A 139 -7.68 7.70 -14.44
N TRP A 140 -8.07 6.45 -14.12
CA TRP A 140 -7.83 5.88 -12.80
C TRP A 140 -6.34 5.70 -12.53
N SER A 141 -5.94 6.01 -11.30
CA SER A 141 -4.64 5.73 -10.70
C SER A 141 -4.81 4.60 -9.66
N THR A 142 -3.70 4.16 -9.06
CA THR A 142 -3.74 3.16 -7.98
C THR A 142 -4.55 3.60 -6.76
N TRP A 143 -4.83 4.89 -6.62
CA TRP A 143 -5.72 5.38 -5.56
C TRP A 143 -7.13 4.83 -5.73
N GLN A 144 -7.75 5.00 -6.91
CA GLN A 144 -9.10 4.50 -7.19
C GLN A 144 -9.13 2.97 -7.16
N ASP A 145 -8.12 2.32 -7.74
CA ASP A 145 -8.01 0.86 -7.74
C ASP A 145 -8.04 0.27 -6.32
N ARG A 146 -7.26 0.88 -5.41
CA ARG A 146 -7.23 0.49 -4.00
C ARG A 146 -8.58 0.67 -3.35
N ARG A 147 -9.21 1.84 -3.51
CA ARG A 147 -10.52 2.14 -2.90
C ARG A 147 -11.60 1.18 -3.38
N LEU A 148 -11.60 0.85 -4.67
CA LEU A 148 -12.53 -0.13 -5.22
C LEU A 148 -12.32 -1.52 -4.59
N LEU A 149 -11.07 -1.96 -4.45
CA LEU A 149 -10.76 -3.26 -3.83
C LEU A 149 -11.10 -3.30 -2.34
N GLU A 150 -10.81 -2.24 -1.59
CA GLU A 150 -11.22 -2.12 -0.18
C GLU A 150 -12.74 -2.30 -0.02
N ARG A 151 -13.54 -1.80 -0.97
CA ARG A 151 -15.00 -1.88 -0.95
C ARG A 151 -15.56 -3.20 -1.49
N GLU A 152 -15.02 -3.71 -2.59
CA GLU A 152 -15.69 -4.73 -3.41
C GLU A 152 -14.91 -6.05 -3.56
N ALA A 153 -13.68 -6.18 -3.03
CA ALA A 153 -12.85 -7.37 -3.28
C ALA A 153 -13.56 -8.70 -2.91
N THR A 154 -14.27 -8.74 -1.79
CA THR A 154 -15.07 -9.90 -1.35
C THR A 154 -16.19 -10.24 -2.34
N ARG A 155 -16.82 -9.21 -2.91
CA ARG A 155 -17.90 -9.38 -3.90
C ARG A 155 -17.39 -9.97 -5.20
N PHE A 156 -16.20 -9.56 -5.65
CA PHE A 156 -15.57 -10.09 -6.85
C PHE A 156 -15.17 -11.56 -6.66
N ALA A 157 -14.66 -11.93 -5.48
CA ALA A 157 -14.16 -13.27 -5.15
C ALA A 157 -13.24 -13.86 -6.26
N PRO A 158 -12.15 -13.16 -6.62
CA PRO A 158 -11.29 -13.58 -7.73
C PRO A 158 -10.45 -14.82 -7.39
N ASP A 159 -10.20 -15.67 -8.39
CA ASP A 159 -9.16 -16.73 -8.34
C ASP A 159 -7.79 -16.22 -8.76
N LEU A 160 -7.81 -15.24 -9.66
CA LEU A 160 -6.66 -14.53 -10.18
C LEU A 160 -7.01 -13.05 -10.24
N THR A 161 -6.17 -12.20 -9.66
CA THR A 161 -6.24 -10.76 -9.87
C THR A 161 -5.03 -10.34 -10.69
N VAL A 162 -5.29 -9.65 -11.79
CA VAL A 162 -4.29 -9.13 -12.71
C VAL A 162 -4.24 -7.62 -12.53
N PHE A 163 -3.11 -7.12 -12.04
CA PHE A 163 -2.86 -5.69 -11.88
C PHE A 163 -2.10 -5.14 -13.09
N TYR A 164 -2.74 -4.25 -13.82
CA TYR A 164 -2.12 -3.37 -14.81
C TYR A 164 -2.18 -1.96 -14.23
N VAL A 165 -1.14 -1.54 -13.51
CA VAL A 165 -1.14 -0.31 -12.71
C VAL A 165 0.20 0.40 -12.78
N GLY A 166 0.24 1.70 -12.48
CA GLY A 166 1.46 2.50 -12.58
C GLY A 166 1.87 2.79 -14.03
N ALA A 167 0.91 2.78 -14.95
CA ALA A 167 1.16 2.95 -16.38
C ALA A 167 1.36 4.41 -16.79
N TRP A 168 0.45 5.30 -16.39
CA TRP A 168 0.45 6.70 -16.80
C TRP A 168 -0.13 7.62 -15.72
N ASN A 169 -1.34 7.31 -15.26
CA ASN A 169 -2.16 8.22 -14.45
C ASN A 169 -1.63 8.50 -13.03
N ASP A 170 -0.85 7.58 -12.45
CA ASP A 170 -0.25 7.78 -11.12
C ASP A 170 0.76 8.93 -11.12
N TYR A 171 1.62 8.95 -12.13
CA TYR A 171 2.76 9.86 -12.19
C TYR A 171 2.55 11.07 -13.11
N VAL A 172 1.35 11.31 -13.62
CA VAL A 172 1.04 12.63 -14.21
C VAL A 172 0.95 13.68 -13.08
N PRO A 173 1.26 14.96 -13.38
CA PRO A 173 1.10 16.05 -12.42
C PRO A 173 -0.32 16.13 -11.87
N ALA A 174 -0.42 16.38 -10.57
CA ALA A 174 -1.67 16.80 -9.96
C ALA A 174 -2.05 18.19 -10.49
N ILE A 175 -3.37 18.43 -10.59
CA ILE A 175 -3.91 19.77 -10.86
C ILE A 175 -4.47 20.31 -9.54
N GLY A 176 -3.70 21.15 -8.84
CA GLY A 176 -4.07 21.75 -7.56
C GLY A 176 -3.97 20.81 -6.34
N THR A 177 -4.32 19.53 -6.48
CA THR A 177 -4.29 18.54 -5.37
C THR A 177 -3.98 17.14 -5.85
N SER A 178 -3.26 16.38 -5.03
CA SER A 178 -3.14 14.92 -5.19
C SER A 178 -4.48 14.19 -5.04
N ASP A 179 -4.57 12.95 -5.54
CA ASP A 179 -5.77 12.11 -5.42
C ASP A 179 -6.12 11.87 -3.92
N ARG A 180 -5.11 11.73 -3.04
CA ARG A 180 -5.32 11.59 -1.58
C ARG A 180 -5.93 12.84 -0.96
N GLU A 181 -5.33 14.00 -1.19
CA GLU A 181 -5.80 15.28 -0.64
C GLU A 181 -7.20 15.61 -1.14
N ARG A 182 -7.52 15.27 -2.39
CA ARG A 182 -8.86 15.44 -2.93
C ARG A 182 -9.92 14.70 -2.12
N THR A 183 -9.65 13.45 -1.75
CA THR A 183 -10.55 12.65 -0.91
C THR A 183 -10.70 13.30 0.47
N GLN A 184 -9.58 13.67 1.10
CA GLN A 184 -9.59 14.29 2.43
C GLN A 184 -10.35 15.62 2.44
N ARG A 185 -10.19 16.48 1.42
CA ARG A 185 -10.95 17.75 1.31
C ARG A 185 -12.46 17.53 1.19
N ARG A 186 -12.89 16.40 0.62
CA ARG A 186 -14.32 16.04 0.53
C ARG A 186 -14.89 15.59 1.88
N ASP A 187 -14.12 14.84 2.67
CA ASP A 187 -14.54 14.37 4.00
C ASP A 187 -14.74 15.51 5.02
N HIS A 188 -14.10 16.67 4.83
CA HIS A 188 -14.17 17.82 5.74
C HIS A 188 -15.35 18.78 5.50
N GLY A 189 -16.37 18.38 4.73
CA GLY A 189 -17.69 19.04 4.76
C GLY A 189 -17.76 20.47 4.16
N GLY A 190 -16.93 20.81 3.18
CA GLY A 190 -17.05 22.09 2.47
C GLY A 190 -18.42 22.29 1.80
N SER A 191 -18.89 23.53 1.62
CA SER A 191 -20.11 23.82 0.85
C SER A 191 -19.87 23.65 -0.66
N ARG A 192 -20.89 23.27 -1.44
CA ARG A 192 -20.84 23.21 -2.91
C ARG A 192 -20.46 24.56 -3.49
N LEU A 193 -20.96 25.65 -2.90
CA LEU A 193 -20.59 27.01 -3.27
C LEU A 193 -19.10 27.30 -3.03
N GLY A 194 -18.53 26.86 -1.90
CA GLY A 194 -17.10 27.01 -1.61
C GLY A 194 -16.22 26.30 -2.64
N ARG A 195 -16.61 25.08 -3.03
CA ARG A 195 -15.91 24.30 -4.07
C ARG A 195 -16.02 24.92 -5.47
N LEU A 196 -17.15 25.57 -5.79
CA LEU A 196 -17.37 26.23 -7.09
C LEU A 196 -16.54 27.53 -7.22
N ILE A 197 -16.35 28.24 -6.10
CA ILE A 197 -15.46 29.41 -5.99
C ILE A 197 -14.00 28.99 -6.09
N GLU A 198 -13.59 27.90 -5.42
CA GLU A 198 -12.25 27.32 -5.56
C GLU A 198 -11.98 26.80 -6.97
N GLY A 199 -13.00 26.21 -7.64
CA GLY A 199 -12.91 25.76 -9.03
C GLY A 199 -12.64 26.89 -10.03
N HIS A 200 -13.18 28.09 -9.79
CA HIS A 200 -12.89 29.30 -10.58
C HIS A 200 -11.52 29.92 -10.28
N ALA A 201 -10.87 29.53 -9.18
CA ALA A 201 -9.52 29.96 -8.80
C ALA A 201 -8.42 29.01 -9.30
N ARG A 202 -8.77 27.93 -10.02
CA ARG A 202 -7.80 26.98 -10.58
C ARG A 202 -7.02 27.62 -11.74
N ALA A 203 -5.71 27.46 -11.72
CA ALA A 203 -4.76 28.02 -12.67
C ALA A 203 -4.97 27.49 -14.10
N ASP A 204 -4.52 28.29 -15.08
CA ASP A 204 -4.62 28.04 -16.52
C ASP A 204 -4.20 26.60 -16.90
N ARG A 205 -5.14 25.81 -17.44
CA ARG A 205 -4.94 24.43 -17.93
C ARG A 205 -3.73 24.35 -18.87
N ALA A 206 -3.52 25.36 -19.71
CA ALA A 206 -2.39 25.38 -20.63
C ALA A 206 -1.04 25.42 -19.89
N SER A 207 -1.00 26.04 -18.72
CA SER A 207 0.20 26.08 -17.87
C SER A 207 0.57 24.70 -17.32
N TYR A 208 -0.41 23.91 -16.87
CA TYR A 208 -0.18 22.53 -16.41
C TYR A 208 0.21 21.60 -17.54
N VAL A 209 -0.43 21.71 -18.70
CA VAL A 209 -0.05 20.92 -19.89
C VAL A 209 1.39 21.25 -20.27
N ALA A 210 1.77 22.53 -20.30
CA ALA A 210 3.13 22.94 -20.61
C ALA A 210 4.15 22.47 -19.55
N ALA A 211 3.79 22.52 -18.25
CA ALA A 211 4.63 21.97 -17.17
C ALA A 211 4.81 20.46 -17.33
N PHE A 212 3.72 19.75 -17.62
CA PHE A 212 3.75 18.32 -17.88
C PHE A 212 4.63 18.00 -19.09
N GLU A 213 4.53 18.73 -20.19
CA GLU A 213 5.38 18.53 -21.37
C GLU A 213 6.88 18.69 -21.07
N ARG A 214 7.23 19.50 -20.07
CA ARG A 214 8.60 19.66 -19.54
C ARG A 214 8.98 18.62 -18.48
N GLY A 215 8.07 17.71 -18.13
CA GLY A 215 8.25 16.70 -17.09
C GLY A 215 8.07 17.22 -15.66
N GLU A 216 7.66 18.48 -15.50
CA GLU A 216 7.46 19.15 -14.21
C GLU A 216 6.12 18.75 -13.57
N ALA A 217 6.06 18.82 -12.25
CA ALA A 217 4.87 18.53 -11.46
C ALA A 217 4.75 19.59 -10.33
N PRO A 218 4.25 20.79 -10.64
CA PRO A 218 4.32 21.94 -9.73
C PRO A 218 3.57 21.71 -8.41
N ASP A 219 2.45 20.99 -8.45
CA ASP A 219 1.68 20.62 -7.25
C ASP A 219 1.96 19.19 -6.79
N GLY A 220 3.08 18.61 -7.23
CA GLY A 220 3.34 17.19 -7.08
C GLY A 220 2.56 16.33 -8.09
N ARG A 221 2.58 15.03 -7.85
CA ARG A 221 1.98 14.00 -8.72
C ARG A 221 0.60 13.62 -8.21
N ARG A 222 -0.26 13.09 -9.09
CA ARG A 222 -1.57 12.59 -8.68
C ARG A 222 -1.48 11.55 -7.57
N VAL A 223 -0.51 10.63 -7.70
CA VAL A 223 -0.10 9.69 -6.67
C VAL A 223 1.41 9.81 -6.54
N SER A 224 1.95 10.03 -5.34
CA SER A 224 3.40 10.05 -5.12
C SER A 224 4.01 8.63 -5.15
N PRO A 225 5.34 8.45 -5.36
CA PRO A 225 5.96 7.13 -5.30
C PRO A 225 5.76 6.40 -3.96
N PHE A 226 5.67 7.16 -2.86
CA PHE A 226 5.34 6.63 -1.54
C PHE A 226 3.91 6.09 -1.50
N GLU A 227 2.92 6.89 -1.89
CA GLU A 227 1.51 6.48 -1.91
C GLU A 227 1.26 5.33 -2.90
N PHE A 228 1.96 5.30 -4.02
CA PHE A 228 1.90 4.20 -4.98
C PHE A 228 2.30 2.87 -4.33
N ARG A 229 3.40 2.86 -3.56
CA ARG A 229 3.83 1.68 -2.79
C ARG A 229 2.81 1.29 -1.72
N GLU A 230 2.27 2.27 -0.99
CA GLU A 230 1.21 2.03 0.00
C GLU A 230 -0.03 1.39 -0.66
N ASN A 231 -0.43 1.88 -1.83
CA ASN A 231 -1.59 1.38 -2.56
C ASN A 231 -1.37 -0.05 -3.05
N LEU A 232 -0.21 -0.34 -3.65
CA LEU A 232 0.13 -1.69 -4.09
C LEU A 232 0.12 -2.70 -2.94
N LEU A 233 0.75 -2.36 -1.82
CA LEU A 233 0.76 -3.23 -0.63
C LEU A 233 -0.65 -3.53 -0.13
N ALA A 234 -1.50 -2.49 -0.01
CA ALA A 234 -2.87 -2.66 0.43
C ALA A 234 -3.70 -3.52 -0.54
N MET A 235 -3.54 -3.31 -1.86
CA MET A 235 -4.24 -4.09 -2.87
C MET A 235 -3.79 -5.55 -2.90
N PHE A 236 -2.49 -5.82 -2.83
CA PHE A 236 -1.95 -7.18 -2.80
C PHE A 236 -2.40 -7.93 -1.54
N ASP A 237 -2.37 -7.26 -0.39
CA ASP A 237 -2.87 -7.80 0.87
C ASP A 237 -4.38 -8.10 0.80
N ALA A 238 -5.20 -7.20 0.23
CA ALA A 238 -6.63 -7.43 0.03
C ALA A 238 -6.93 -8.67 -0.83
N VAL A 239 -6.19 -8.87 -1.93
CA VAL A 239 -6.34 -10.07 -2.77
C VAL A 239 -5.85 -11.33 -2.05
N THR A 240 -4.71 -11.24 -1.37
CA THR A 240 -4.09 -12.37 -0.68
C THR A 240 -4.98 -12.89 0.46
N ARG A 241 -5.63 -11.99 1.21
CA ARG A 241 -6.60 -12.36 2.27
C ARG A 241 -7.79 -13.17 1.75
N LEU A 242 -8.18 -12.97 0.49
CA LEU A 242 -9.26 -13.71 -0.15
C LEU A 242 -8.79 -15.03 -0.79
N GLY A 243 -7.52 -15.39 -0.66
CA GLY A 243 -6.91 -16.57 -1.29
C GLY A 243 -6.76 -16.45 -2.81
N GLY A 244 -6.88 -15.24 -3.36
CA GLY A 244 -6.69 -14.95 -4.77
C GLY A 244 -5.20 -14.97 -5.14
N ALA A 245 -4.87 -15.47 -6.34
CA ALA A 245 -3.52 -15.35 -6.88
C ALA A 245 -3.31 -13.94 -7.47
N ILE A 246 -2.06 -13.46 -7.44
CA ILE A 246 -1.69 -12.15 -7.98
C ILE A 246 -0.82 -12.32 -9.22
N CYS A 247 -1.22 -11.64 -10.29
CA CYS A 247 -0.42 -11.43 -11.48
C CYS A 247 -0.25 -9.92 -11.68
N VAL A 248 0.96 -9.48 -12.00
CA VAL A 248 1.27 -8.08 -12.28
C VAL A 248 1.73 -7.98 -13.72
N VAL A 249 1.06 -7.13 -14.49
CA VAL A 249 1.50 -6.73 -15.82
C VAL A 249 2.22 -5.40 -15.67
N ILE A 250 3.52 -5.37 -15.93
CA ILE A 250 4.27 -4.11 -16.06
C ILE A 250 3.71 -3.39 -17.29
N PRO A 251 3.03 -2.25 -17.13
CA PRO A 251 2.35 -1.62 -18.27
C PRO A 251 3.32 -1.26 -19.40
N PRO A 252 3.03 -1.66 -20.64
CA PRO A 252 3.79 -1.24 -21.80
C PRO A 252 3.54 0.27 -22.03
N ILE A 253 4.62 1.02 -22.16
CA ILE A 253 4.63 2.43 -22.56
C ILE A 253 5.67 2.57 -23.67
N GLU A 254 5.34 3.28 -24.74
CA GLU A 254 6.19 3.41 -25.92
C GLU A 254 7.59 3.93 -25.55
N ARG A 255 8.64 3.47 -26.24
CA ARG A 255 10.05 3.89 -25.98
C ARG A 255 10.21 5.41 -25.93
N GLY A 256 9.60 6.14 -26.87
CA GLY A 256 9.65 7.60 -26.91
C GLY A 256 9.02 8.26 -25.68
N MET A 257 7.89 7.71 -25.21
CA MET A 257 7.20 8.20 -24.02
C MET A 257 7.96 7.89 -22.73
N ARG A 258 8.58 6.72 -22.62
CA ARG A 258 9.49 6.39 -21.51
C ARG A 258 10.71 7.31 -21.47
N ALA A 259 11.30 7.60 -22.62
CA ALA A 259 12.44 8.52 -22.72
C ALA A 259 12.05 9.96 -22.33
N LYS A 260 10.84 10.39 -22.73
CA LYS A 260 10.31 11.72 -22.37
C LYS A 260 9.94 11.82 -20.88
N TYR A 261 9.43 10.75 -20.29
CA TYR A 261 8.92 10.72 -18.92
C TYR A 261 9.61 9.63 -18.08
N PRO A 262 10.90 9.81 -17.72
CA PRO A 262 11.69 8.80 -17.02
C PRO A 262 11.18 8.49 -15.60
N ILE A 263 10.35 9.36 -15.02
CA ILE A 263 9.70 9.11 -13.72
C ILE A 263 8.92 7.80 -13.70
N GLY A 264 8.36 7.37 -14.84
CA GLY A 264 7.64 6.10 -14.95
C GLY A 264 8.52 4.86 -14.70
N ASP A 265 9.84 4.98 -14.71
CA ASP A 265 10.75 3.89 -14.32
C ASP A 265 10.79 3.70 -12.80
N GLU A 266 10.65 4.76 -12.00
CA GLU A 266 10.58 4.65 -10.54
C GLU A 266 9.32 3.86 -10.10
N TYR A 267 8.19 4.11 -10.75
CA TYR A 267 6.94 3.39 -10.51
C TYR A 267 7.04 1.93 -10.95
N ARG A 268 7.67 1.68 -12.10
CA ARG A 268 7.94 0.32 -12.57
C ARG A 268 8.83 -0.45 -11.59
N ASP A 269 9.90 0.18 -11.09
CA ASP A 269 10.83 -0.46 -10.16
C ASP A 269 10.14 -0.77 -8.83
N ALA A 270 9.34 0.16 -8.31
CA ALA A 270 8.50 -0.06 -7.14
C ALA A 270 7.52 -1.22 -7.34
N LEU A 271 6.84 -1.27 -8.50
CA LEU A 271 5.90 -2.33 -8.84
C LEU A 271 6.58 -3.70 -8.91
N VAL A 272 7.74 -3.80 -9.58
CA VAL A 272 8.52 -5.04 -9.70
C VAL A 272 8.99 -5.52 -8.32
N GLN A 273 9.56 -4.62 -7.52
CA GLN A 273 10.06 -4.94 -6.18
C GLN A 273 8.92 -5.48 -5.29
N LEU A 274 7.77 -4.81 -5.27
CA LEU A 274 6.65 -5.21 -4.44
C LEU A 274 5.97 -6.47 -4.96
N ALA A 275 5.84 -6.63 -6.27
CA ALA A 275 5.32 -7.86 -6.88
C ALA A 275 6.19 -9.08 -6.49
N ALA A 276 7.51 -8.93 -6.54
CA ALA A 276 8.44 -9.98 -6.09
C ALA A 276 8.26 -10.29 -4.60
N SER A 277 8.11 -9.27 -3.75
CA SER A 277 7.90 -9.45 -2.31
C SER A 277 6.58 -10.19 -1.98
N ALA A 278 5.54 -9.99 -2.81
CA ALA A 278 4.25 -10.64 -2.68
C ALA A 278 4.21 -12.05 -3.30
N GLY A 279 5.29 -12.50 -3.94
CA GLY A 279 5.31 -13.76 -4.70
C GLY A 279 4.40 -13.73 -5.93
N ALA A 280 4.08 -12.53 -6.44
CA ALA A 280 3.24 -12.36 -7.62
C ALA A 280 3.99 -12.78 -8.89
N ARG A 281 3.24 -13.33 -9.85
CA ARG A 281 3.77 -13.60 -11.20
C ARG A 281 3.86 -12.27 -11.94
N VAL A 282 5.01 -11.95 -12.53
CA VAL A 282 5.23 -10.68 -13.24
C VAL A 282 5.32 -10.94 -14.74
N ILE A 283 4.53 -10.19 -15.51
CA ILE A 283 4.61 -10.11 -16.97
C ILE A 283 5.25 -8.77 -17.33
N ASP A 284 6.41 -8.82 -17.99
CA ASP A 284 7.01 -7.62 -18.57
C ASP A 284 6.41 -7.35 -19.95
N ALA A 285 5.30 -6.61 -19.97
CA ALA A 285 4.68 -6.23 -21.23
C ALA A 285 5.48 -5.12 -21.95
N ARG A 286 6.32 -4.33 -21.26
CA ARG A 286 7.23 -3.39 -21.92
C ARG A 286 8.19 -4.13 -22.84
N ALA A 287 8.87 -5.15 -22.31
CA ALA A 287 9.77 -5.98 -23.10
C ALA A 287 9.03 -6.72 -24.23
N THR A 288 7.85 -7.29 -23.93
CA THR A 288 7.04 -7.99 -24.94
C THR A 288 6.64 -7.09 -26.12
N PHE A 289 6.25 -5.84 -25.84
CA PHE A 289 5.85 -4.88 -26.88
C PHE A 289 7.05 -4.40 -27.68
N ASP A 290 8.15 -4.08 -26.99
CA ASP A 290 9.42 -3.66 -27.63
C ASP A 290 9.94 -4.73 -28.62
N GLU A 291 9.94 -6.00 -28.21
CA GLU A 291 10.36 -7.13 -29.06
C GLU A 291 9.44 -7.31 -30.26
N GLU A 292 8.13 -7.20 -30.07
CA GLU A 292 7.15 -7.37 -31.14
C GLU A 292 7.21 -6.22 -32.15
N ASP A 293 7.26 -4.97 -31.69
CA ASP A 293 7.42 -3.80 -32.57
C ASP A 293 8.73 -3.88 -33.37
N ASP A 294 9.84 -4.27 -32.73
CA ASP A 294 11.13 -4.46 -33.39
C ASP A 294 11.09 -5.59 -34.44
N ALA A 295 10.27 -6.62 -34.23
CA ALA A 295 10.09 -7.72 -35.19
C ALA A 295 9.23 -7.27 -36.38
N LEU A 296 8.10 -6.62 -36.11
CA LEU A 296 7.16 -6.16 -37.14
C LEU A 296 7.76 -5.04 -37.99
N ALA A 297 8.51 -4.10 -37.40
CA ALA A 297 9.16 -3.01 -38.14
C ALA A 297 10.18 -3.50 -39.19
N ARG A 298 10.73 -4.72 -39.05
CA ARG A 298 11.63 -5.33 -40.06
C ARG A 298 10.89 -5.82 -41.29
N VAL A 299 9.61 -6.15 -41.15
CA VAL A 299 8.78 -6.76 -42.20
C VAL A 299 7.85 -5.71 -42.80
N GLU A 300 7.30 -4.84 -41.95
CA GLU A 300 6.38 -3.76 -42.29
C GLU A 300 6.88 -2.46 -41.61
N PRO A 301 7.76 -1.70 -42.30
CA PRO A 301 8.31 -0.47 -41.75
C PRO A 301 7.21 0.56 -41.54
N VAL A 302 7.08 1.06 -40.30
CA VAL A 302 6.22 2.19 -39.98
C VAL A 302 6.93 3.49 -40.40
N PRO A 303 6.28 4.40 -41.16
CA PRO A 303 6.87 5.68 -41.52
C PRO A 303 7.30 6.49 -40.28
N PRO A 304 8.39 7.26 -40.36
CA PRO A 304 8.81 8.13 -39.26
C PRO A 304 7.69 9.12 -38.87
N GLY A 305 7.20 9.02 -37.64
CA GLY A 305 6.12 9.86 -37.11
C GLY A 305 4.74 9.18 -37.04
N ASP A 306 4.60 7.98 -37.61
CA ASP A 306 3.39 7.16 -37.45
C ASP A 306 3.45 6.29 -36.18
N ARG A 307 2.26 5.89 -35.73
CA ARG A 307 2.03 5.05 -34.53
C ARG A 307 2.66 3.67 -34.71
N THR A 308 3.24 3.12 -33.64
CA THR A 308 3.80 1.75 -33.64
C THR A 308 2.73 0.67 -33.89
N HIS A 309 3.14 -0.56 -34.17
CA HIS A 309 2.21 -1.67 -34.37
C HIS A 309 1.44 -2.02 -33.09
N CYS A 310 2.09 -1.88 -31.93
CA CYS A 310 1.50 -2.24 -30.63
C CYS A 310 0.73 -1.11 -29.94
N PHE A 311 0.94 0.16 -30.31
CA PHE A 311 0.34 1.33 -29.64
C PHE A 311 -0.49 2.21 -30.60
N ALA A 312 -1.71 2.55 -30.18
CA ALA A 312 -2.61 3.49 -30.87
C ALA A 312 -2.27 4.96 -30.54
N ASP A 313 -1.79 5.21 -29.34
CA ASP A 313 -1.02 6.38 -28.93
C ASP A 313 0.03 5.85 -27.95
N GLY A 314 1.12 6.56 -27.69
CA GLY A 314 2.27 6.01 -26.94
C GLY A 314 2.00 5.48 -25.52
N VAL A 315 0.75 5.41 -25.09
CA VAL A 315 0.22 4.79 -23.88
C VAL A 315 -0.77 3.64 -24.19
N HIS A 316 -1.75 3.84 -25.09
CA HIS A 316 -2.86 2.92 -25.31
C HIS A 316 -2.56 1.84 -26.35
N PRO A 317 -2.73 0.54 -26.03
CA PRO A 317 -2.47 -0.54 -26.98
C PRO A 317 -3.44 -0.58 -28.19
N THR A 318 -2.96 -1.05 -29.33
CA THR A 318 -3.81 -1.47 -30.47
C THR A 318 -4.51 -2.80 -30.15
N PRO A 319 -5.47 -3.28 -30.98
CA PRO A 319 -6.02 -4.63 -30.84
C PRO A 319 -4.94 -5.74 -30.81
N HIS A 320 -3.83 -5.54 -31.53
CA HIS A 320 -2.68 -6.44 -31.48
C HIS A 320 -2.00 -6.41 -30.11
N GLY A 321 -1.67 -5.21 -29.59
CA GLY A 321 -1.10 -5.06 -28.26
C GLY A 321 -1.99 -5.64 -27.15
N HIS A 322 -3.30 -5.44 -27.22
CA HIS A 322 -4.26 -6.10 -26.31
C HIS A 322 -4.19 -7.64 -26.39
N SER A 323 -4.03 -8.20 -27.59
CA SER A 323 -3.93 -9.64 -27.80
C SER A 323 -2.63 -10.20 -27.20
N LEU A 324 -1.52 -9.46 -27.26
CA LEU A 324 -0.25 -9.84 -26.61
C LEU A 324 -0.39 -9.89 -25.09
N ILE A 325 -1.00 -8.87 -24.47
CA ILE A 325 -1.26 -8.85 -23.02
C ILE A 325 -2.12 -10.05 -22.64
N ALA A 326 -3.23 -10.26 -23.36
CA ALA A 326 -4.14 -11.38 -23.10
C ALA A 326 -3.43 -12.73 -23.20
N ALA A 327 -2.58 -12.94 -24.21
CA ALA A 327 -1.83 -14.18 -24.38
C ALA A 327 -0.84 -14.47 -23.23
N ARG A 328 -0.15 -13.44 -22.73
CA ARG A 328 0.77 -13.58 -21.59
C ARG A 328 0.02 -13.89 -20.30
N VAL A 329 -1.11 -13.22 -20.06
CA VAL A 329 -1.97 -13.48 -18.88
C VAL A 329 -2.63 -14.86 -18.97
N LEU A 330 -3.05 -15.28 -20.18
CA LEU A 330 -3.66 -16.58 -20.44
C LEU A 330 -2.75 -17.73 -20.01
N ALA A 331 -1.44 -17.64 -20.26
CA ALA A 331 -0.48 -18.65 -19.82
C ALA A 331 -0.51 -18.87 -18.29
N ILE A 332 -0.56 -17.80 -17.51
CA ILE A 332 -0.64 -17.86 -16.04
C ILE A 332 -2.02 -18.36 -15.59
N ALA A 333 -3.08 -17.91 -16.25
CA ALA A 333 -4.44 -18.34 -15.91
C ALA A 333 -4.66 -19.83 -16.19
N ARG A 334 -4.06 -20.40 -17.24
CA ARG A 334 -4.09 -21.84 -17.57
C ARG A 334 -3.52 -22.69 -16.44
N GLU A 335 -2.35 -22.32 -15.92
CA GLU A 335 -1.72 -22.99 -14.78
C GLU A 335 -2.68 -23.03 -13.59
N ARG A 336 -3.35 -21.91 -13.32
CA ARG A 336 -4.23 -21.77 -12.15
C ARG A 336 -5.58 -22.48 -12.30
N ILE A 337 -6.21 -22.40 -13.47
CA ILE A 337 -7.50 -23.06 -13.73
C ILE A 337 -7.33 -24.58 -13.85
N GLY A 338 -6.21 -25.04 -14.44
CA GLY A 338 -5.84 -26.46 -14.56
C GLY A 338 -5.46 -27.10 -13.23
N GLY A 339 -4.74 -26.37 -12.37
CA GLY A 339 -4.41 -26.82 -11.00
C GLY A 339 -5.61 -26.96 -10.07
N ARG A 340 -6.78 -26.42 -10.44
CA ARG A 340 -8.06 -26.66 -9.74
C ARG A 340 -8.91 -27.77 -10.40
N GLY A 341 -8.31 -28.60 -11.26
CA GLY A 341 -9.01 -29.57 -12.12
C GLY A 341 -8.75 -31.05 -11.86
N ALA A 342 -7.94 -31.39 -10.85
CA ALA A 342 -7.74 -32.76 -10.41
C ALA A 342 -7.91 -32.79 -8.89
N ALA A 343 -9.12 -33.08 -8.40
CA ALA A 343 -9.33 -33.36 -6.98
C ALA A 343 -10.57 -34.23 -6.82
N ASP A 344 -10.45 -35.49 -7.24
CA ASP A 344 -11.01 -36.57 -6.43
C ASP A 344 -9.92 -36.90 -5.38
N GLY A 345 -10.13 -36.48 -4.13
CA GLY A 345 -9.67 -37.26 -2.97
C GLY A 345 -8.49 -36.81 -2.10
N GLU A 346 -7.50 -36.03 -2.53
CA GLU A 346 -6.25 -35.86 -1.72
C GLU A 346 -5.70 -34.42 -1.52
N ASP A 347 -6.30 -33.38 -2.11
CA ASP A 347 -5.80 -31.99 -2.08
C ASP A 347 -6.50 -31.05 -1.08
N GLU A 348 -6.65 -31.45 0.19
CA GLU A 348 -7.01 -30.48 1.24
C GLU A 348 -5.77 -29.69 1.69
N VAL A 349 -5.81 -28.36 1.53
CA VAL A 349 -4.83 -27.43 2.12
C VAL A 349 -4.84 -27.60 3.65
N PRO A 350 -3.67 -27.65 4.31
CA PRO A 350 -3.62 -27.76 5.76
C PRO A 350 -4.41 -26.66 6.46
N VAL A 351 -5.10 -27.02 7.52
CA VAL A 351 -5.90 -26.08 8.32
C VAL A 351 -5.25 -25.94 9.67
N VAL A 352 -4.83 -24.72 10.02
CA VAL A 352 -4.40 -24.38 11.38
C VAL A 352 -5.64 -23.91 12.15
N ALA A 353 -6.04 -24.68 13.16
CA ALA A 353 -7.17 -24.35 14.03
C ALA A 353 -6.76 -23.45 15.20
N SER A 354 -5.52 -23.58 15.69
CA SER A 354 -5.01 -22.76 16.79
C SER A 354 -3.49 -22.65 16.80
N VAL A 355 -3.01 -21.58 17.43
CA VAL A 355 -1.58 -21.26 17.63
C VAL A 355 -1.35 -20.97 19.12
N PHE A 356 -0.42 -21.66 19.77
CA PHE A 356 -0.11 -21.42 21.18
C PHE A 356 1.34 -21.79 21.56
N PRO A 357 1.96 -21.07 22.52
CA PRO A 357 1.49 -19.82 23.11
C PRO A 357 1.58 -18.66 22.09
N MET A 358 0.64 -17.71 22.17
CA MET A 358 0.65 -16.52 21.29
C MET A 358 1.66 -15.46 21.74
N ARG A 359 2.32 -15.62 22.88
CA ARG A 359 3.26 -14.63 23.44
C ARG A 359 4.59 -15.30 23.78
N ILE A 360 5.68 -14.82 23.19
CA ILE A 360 7.03 -15.38 23.31
C ILE A 360 7.99 -14.30 23.82
N PRO A 361 8.88 -14.59 24.80
CA PRO A 361 9.86 -13.61 25.26
C PRO A 361 10.95 -13.37 24.21
N SER A 362 11.21 -12.10 23.90
CA SER A 362 12.19 -11.65 22.91
C SER A 362 13.62 -12.15 23.20
N LEU A 363 14.08 -12.05 24.46
CA LEU A 363 15.46 -12.40 24.84
C LEU A 363 15.74 -13.91 24.82
N ALA A 364 14.76 -14.74 25.21
CA ALA A 364 14.96 -16.18 25.33
C ALA A 364 14.48 -16.95 24.08
N GLY A 365 13.61 -16.34 23.27
CA GLY A 365 12.89 -17.07 22.23
C GLY A 365 11.89 -18.05 22.84
N GLY A 366 11.51 -19.06 22.07
CA GLY A 366 10.62 -20.12 22.54
C GLY A 366 10.11 -20.98 21.40
N GLU A 367 9.03 -21.71 21.65
CA GLU A 367 8.38 -22.54 20.65
C GLU A 367 6.91 -22.17 20.54
N VAL A 368 6.37 -22.25 19.32
CA VAL A 368 4.97 -22.04 19.01
C VAL A 368 4.42 -23.33 18.41
N ALA A 369 3.39 -23.90 19.03
CA ALA A 369 2.66 -25.04 18.53
C ALA A 369 1.48 -24.59 17.65
N LEU A 370 1.38 -25.21 16.48
CA LEU A 370 0.25 -25.17 15.57
C LEU A 370 -0.55 -26.45 15.77
N VAL A 371 -1.87 -26.34 15.97
CA VAL A 371 -2.77 -27.50 16.02
C VAL A 371 -3.82 -27.37 14.92
N GLY A 372 -4.08 -28.46 14.22
CA GLY A 372 -4.80 -28.42 12.95
C GLY A 372 -4.97 -29.77 12.29
N ARG A 373 -5.00 -29.78 10.95
CA ARG A 373 -4.94 -30.98 10.10
C ARG A 373 -4.05 -30.72 8.88
N GLY A 374 -3.41 -31.76 8.34
CA GLY A 374 -2.50 -31.65 7.21
C GLY A 374 -1.16 -30.97 7.54
N LEU A 375 -0.80 -30.82 8.82
CA LEU A 375 0.38 -30.04 9.24
C LEU A 375 1.72 -30.76 8.98
N GLU A 376 1.70 -32.05 8.67
CA GLU A 376 2.87 -32.84 8.25
C GLU A 376 3.46 -32.36 6.93
N ARG A 377 2.65 -31.66 6.13
CA ARG A 377 3.01 -31.08 4.84
C ARG A 377 3.79 -29.76 4.95
N ILE A 378 3.98 -29.23 6.17
CA ILE A 378 4.74 -28.00 6.40
C ILE A 378 6.24 -28.27 6.21
N ASP A 379 6.85 -27.60 5.23
CA ASP A 379 8.27 -27.71 4.93
C ASP A 379 9.08 -26.59 5.61
N ARG A 380 8.55 -25.36 5.61
CA ARG A 380 9.24 -24.16 6.11
C ARG A 380 8.30 -23.27 6.90
N ALA A 381 8.84 -22.48 7.81
CA ALA A 381 8.11 -21.45 8.54
C ALA A 381 8.84 -20.11 8.50
N ARG A 382 8.06 -19.03 8.61
CA ARG A 382 8.56 -17.66 8.64
C ARG A 382 7.83 -16.86 9.71
N LEU A 383 8.59 -16.04 10.42
CA LEU A 383 8.07 -14.97 11.25
C LEU A 383 8.29 -13.66 10.48
N ASP A 384 7.21 -13.05 9.99
CA ASP A 384 7.22 -12.02 8.96
C ASP A 384 8.05 -12.41 7.72
N SER A 385 9.23 -11.80 7.56
CA SER A 385 10.17 -12.03 6.46
C SER A 385 11.38 -12.89 6.86
N VAL A 386 11.47 -13.32 8.11
CA VAL A 386 12.59 -14.08 8.68
C VAL A 386 12.23 -15.56 8.71
N GLU A 387 13.12 -16.40 8.21
CA GLU A 387 12.94 -17.85 8.23
C GLU A 387 13.20 -18.39 9.64
N VAL A 388 12.33 -19.29 10.11
CA VAL A 388 12.37 -19.89 11.45
C VAL A 388 12.21 -21.40 11.34
N ASP A 389 12.80 -22.13 12.28
CA ASP A 389 12.90 -23.59 12.18
C ASP A 389 11.56 -24.28 12.50
N VAL A 390 11.22 -25.28 11.68
CA VAL A 390 10.13 -26.22 11.96
C VAL A 390 10.70 -27.38 12.79
N ALA A 391 10.58 -27.28 14.11
CA ALA A 391 11.19 -28.22 15.05
C ALA A 391 10.57 -29.63 14.99
N ALA A 392 9.26 -29.73 14.79
CA ALA A 392 8.56 -31.01 14.66
C ALA A 392 7.25 -30.85 13.87
N ARG A 393 6.81 -31.90 13.19
CA ARG A 393 5.53 -31.93 12.47
C ARG A 393 4.91 -33.32 12.42
N SER A 394 3.58 -33.35 12.37
CA SER A 394 2.70 -34.51 12.33
C SER A 394 1.37 -34.08 11.71
N HIS A 395 0.46 -35.03 11.46
CA HIS A 395 -0.78 -34.74 10.76
C HIS A 395 -1.61 -33.60 11.39
N ASP A 396 -1.68 -33.56 12.71
CA ASP A 396 -2.52 -32.64 13.47
C ASP A 396 -1.74 -31.57 14.26
N ARG A 397 -0.40 -31.63 14.25
CA ARG A 397 0.44 -30.71 15.02
C ARG A 397 1.77 -30.39 14.35
N ALA A 398 2.17 -29.12 14.40
CA ALA A 398 3.53 -28.67 14.07
C ALA A 398 4.09 -27.74 15.16
N THR A 399 5.40 -27.75 15.35
CA THR A 399 6.10 -26.90 16.35
C THR A 399 7.13 -26.05 15.63
N ILE A 400 7.04 -24.73 15.81
CA ILE A 400 7.93 -23.74 15.20
C ILE A 400 8.81 -23.14 16.29
N ALA A 401 10.13 -23.16 16.09
CA ALA A 401 11.09 -22.56 17.01
C ALA A 401 11.29 -21.07 16.70
N ILE A 402 11.06 -20.22 17.68
CA ILE A 402 11.27 -18.77 17.62
C ILE A 402 12.65 -18.47 18.23
N PRO A 403 13.59 -17.89 17.45
CA PRO A 403 14.93 -17.62 17.94
C PRO A 403 14.97 -16.64 19.12
N ALA A 404 15.98 -16.80 19.98
CA ALA A 404 16.36 -15.77 20.94
C ALA A 404 16.76 -14.46 20.24
N CYS A 405 16.58 -13.34 20.93
CA CYS A 405 16.79 -11.99 20.40
C CYS A 405 15.88 -11.61 19.22
N THR A 406 14.69 -12.23 19.11
CA THR A 406 13.68 -11.82 18.12
C THR A 406 13.14 -10.44 18.50
N ALA A 407 12.98 -9.53 17.54
CA ALA A 407 12.53 -8.17 17.80
C ALA A 407 11.15 -8.13 18.53
N PRO A 408 10.93 -7.23 19.49
CA PRO A 408 9.63 -7.08 20.13
C PRO A 408 8.54 -6.55 19.18
N GLY A 409 7.32 -7.05 19.29
CA GLY A 409 6.19 -6.61 18.45
C GLY A 409 5.14 -7.68 18.21
N GLU A 410 4.13 -7.37 17.38
CA GLU A 410 3.30 -8.39 16.76
C GLU A 410 3.95 -8.86 15.46
N HIS A 411 4.02 -10.17 15.28
CA HIS A 411 4.59 -10.79 14.09
C HIS A 411 3.62 -11.78 13.46
N GLU A 412 3.60 -11.84 12.14
CA GLU A 412 2.84 -12.83 11.39
C GLU A 412 3.63 -14.15 11.30
N LEU A 413 3.03 -15.26 11.73
CA LEU A 413 3.59 -16.59 11.55
C LEU A 413 3.01 -17.23 10.29
N VAL A 414 3.88 -17.49 9.32
CA VAL A 414 3.56 -18.06 8.02
C VAL A 414 4.20 -19.43 7.90
N VAL A 415 3.44 -20.42 7.41
CA VAL A 415 3.96 -21.74 7.06
C VAL A 415 3.86 -21.99 5.56
N LEU A 416 4.82 -22.74 5.04
CA LEU A 416 5.02 -23.01 3.63
C LEU A 416 5.19 -24.52 3.42
N GLY A 417 4.60 -25.05 2.35
CA GLY A 417 4.73 -26.46 1.95
C GLY A 417 4.37 -26.67 0.49
N ASP A 418 4.11 -27.92 0.12
CA ASP A 418 3.56 -28.31 -1.19
C ASP A 418 2.20 -27.64 -1.50
N PHE A 419 1.46 -27.26 -0.46
CA PHE A 419 0.21 -26.49 -0.50
C PHE A 419 0.40 -24.97 -0.71
N GLY A 420 1.64 -24.48 -0.82
CA GLY A 420 1.93 -23.06 -0.96
C GLY A 420 2.11 -22.33 0.36
N ARG A 421 1.51 -21.14 0.52
CA ARG A 421 1.64 -20.26 1.71
C ARG A 421 0.36 -20.26 2.53
N LEU A 422 0.49 -20.45 3.84
CA LEU A 422 -0.60 -20.36 4.80
C LEU A 422 -0.19 -19.45 5.97
N VAL A 423 -1.02 -18.45 6.28
CA VAL A 423 -0.84 -17.66 7.50
C VAL A 423 -1.39 -18.48 8.66
N ALA A 424 -0.51 -18.95 9.54
CA ALA A 424 -0.87 -19.80 10.67
C ALA A 424 -1.49 -18.99 11.82
N GLY A 425 -1.05 -17.74 12.00
CA GLY A 425 -1.59 -16.82 13.02
C GLY A 425 -0.65 -15.66 13.31
N ARG A 426 -0.92 -14.91 14.38
CA ARG A 426 -0.03 -13.87 14.91
C ARG A 426 0.59 -14.28 16.22
N VAL A 427 1.85 -13.94 16.42
CA VAL A 427 2.62 -14.18 17.65
C VAL A 427 3.15 -12.84 18.15
N THR A 428 2.89 -12.52 19.40
CA THR A 428 3.43 -11.35 20.08
C THR A 428 4.79 -11.69 20.68
N ILE A 429 5.84 -11.04 20.19
CA ILE A 429 7.17 -11.10 20.80
C ILE A 429 7.26 -10.03 21.89
N ALA A 430 7.30 -10.47 23.14
CA ALA A 430 7.35 -9.61 24.30
C ALA A 430 8.78 -9.11 24.53
N GLY A 431 8.99 -7.80 24.40
CA GLY A 431 10.27 -7.18 24.75
C GLY A 431 10.57 -7.28 26.25
N PRO A 432 11.83 -7.05 26.64
CA PRO A 432 12.19 -6.99 28.05
C PRO A 432 11.44 -5.85 28.73
N GLU A 433 10.83 -6.15 29.87
CA GLU A 433 10.13 -5.17 30.70
C GLU A 433 11.14 -4.12 31.19
N LEU A 434 10.83 -2.86 30.88
CA LEU A 434 11.54 -1.69 31.37
C LEU A 434 10.62 -0.91 32.30
N VAL A 435 11.10 -0.60 33.49
CA VAL A 435 10.46 0.29 34.44
C VAL A 435 11.33 1.53 34.56
N THR A 436 10.75 2.71 34.35
CA THR A 436 11.47 3.97 34.47
C THR A 436 10.70 4.92 35.37
N HIS A 437 11.40 5.49 36.34
CA HIS A 437 10.86 6.50 37.23
C HIS A 437 11.92 7.54 37.59
N LEU A 438 11.44 8.66 38.13
CA LEU A 438 12.28 9.74 38.62
C LEU A 438 12.22 9.77 40.15
N GLU A 439 13.38 9.77 40.78
CA GLU A 439 13.52 10.02 42.21
C GLU A 439 13.90 11.50 42.43
N PRO A 440 13.09 12.28 43.16
CA PRO A 440 13.45 13.67 43.48
C PRO A 440 14.77 13.76 44.26
N ARG A 441 15.62 14.74 43.92
CA ARG A 441 16.89 15.03 44.63
C ARG A 441 17.00 16.52 44.96
N ALA A 442 17.83 16.87 45.95
CA ALA A 442 18.08 18.27 46.29
C ALA A 442 18.77 18.98 45.12
N GLY A 443 18.02 19.78 44.37
CA GLY A 443 18.51 20.48 43.18
C GLY A 443 18.46 19.65 41.89
N GLY A 444 17.54 18.69 41.74
CA GLY A 444 17.35 17.95 40.49
C GLY A 444 16.47 16.71 40.62
N ALA A 445 16.62 15.75 39.70
CA ALA A 445 15.98 14.44 39.75
C ALA A 445 16.96 13.34 39.31
N CYS A 446 16.87 12.16 39.91
CA CYS A 446 17.62 10.99 39.49
C CYS A 446 16.71 10.10 38.63
N LEU A 447 17.10 9.86 37.38
CA LEU A 447 16.48 8.87 36.54
C LEU A 447 16.91 7.48 36.98
N VAL A 448 15.93 6.62 37.23
CA VAL A 448 16.13 5.20 37.49
C VAL A 448 15.54 4.40 36.33
N VAL A 449 16.36 3.54 35.73
CA VAL A 449 15.95 2.59 34.68
C VAL A 449 16.21 1.19 35.20
N GLU A 450 15.15 0.42 35.41
CA GLU A 450 15.19 -0.95 35.91
C GLU A 450 14.58 -1.90 34.88
N GLY A 451 15.03 -3.15 34.90
CA GLY A 451 14.45 -4.15 34.04
C GLY A 451 15.04 -5.54 34.25
N ARG A 452 14.58 -6.46 33.42
CA ARG A 452 15.09 -7.83 33.36
C ARG A 452 15.88 -8.07 32.08
N GLY A 453 16.93 -8.87 32.19
CA GLY A 453 17.78 -9.27 31.06
C GLY A 453 18.38 -10.65 31.26
N VAL A 454 19.34 -10.99 30.39
CA VAL A 454 20.12 -12.22 30.50
C VAL A 454 21.33 -11.97 31.41
N PRO A 455 21.58 -12.77 32.46
CA PRO A 455 22.71 -12.58 33.36
C PRO A 455 24.05 -12.42 32.62
N GLY A 456 24.83 -11.40 33.00
CA GLY A 456 26.12 -11.09 32.38
C GLY A 456 26.04 -10.29 31.08
N TRP A 457 24.84 -10.06 30.51
CA TRP A 457 24.69 -9.19 29.34
C TRP A 457 24.81 -7.71 29.72
N ARG A 458 25.20 -6.87 28.75
CA ARG A 458 25.34 -5.42 28.95
C ARG A 458 24.05 -4.72 28.55
N VAL A 459 23.69 -3.70 29.31
CA VAL A 459 22.55 -2.82 29.04
C VAL A 459 23.08 -1.43 28.76
N PHE A 460 22.68 -0.87 27.62
CA PHE A 460 22.95 0.52 27.27
C PHE A 460 21.63 1.27 27.19
N ALA A 461 21.48 2.30 28.01
CA ALA A 461 20.29 3.13 28.01
C ALA A 461 20.64 4.56 27.59
N TRP A 462 19.70 5.20 26.90
CA TRP A 462 19.79 6.61 26.55
C TRP A 462 18.41 7.26 26.59
N LEU A 463 18.45 8.58 26.68
CA LEU A 463 17.28 9.44 26.71
C LEU A 463 17.12 10.07 25.32
N GLY A 464 15.88 10.24 24.87
CA GLY A 464 15.59 10.90 23.61
C GLY A 464 14.26 11.64 23.66
N ALA A 465 14.11 12.65 22.78
CA ALA A 465 12.80 13.25 22.53
C ALA A 465 11.88 12.22 21.86
N VAL A 466 10.60 12.20 22.22
CA VAL A 466 9.60 11.31 21.59
C VAL A 466 9.57 11.59 20.09
N ARG A 467 10.07 10.65 19.28
CA ARG A 467 9.90 10.65 17.81
C ARG A 467 8.63 9.90 17.45
N THR A 468 7.97 10.33 16.38
CA THR A 468 6.65 9.87 15.92
C THR A 468 6.62 8.49 15.28
N SER A 469 7.74 7.76 15.22
CA SER A 469 7.82 6.44 14.58
C SER A 469 8.73 5.48 15.35
N ALA A 470 8.30 4.21 15.41
CA ALA A 470 9.05 3.13 16.04
C ALA A 470 10.21 2.66 15.14
N PRO A 471 11.36 2.23 15.70
CA PRO A 471 12.46 1.69 14.91
C PRO A 471 12.08 0.36 14.25
N LEU A 472 12.50 0.15 13.00
CA LEU A 472 12.25 -1.07 12.26
C LEU A 472 13.41 -2.07 12.43
N PRO A 473 13.15 -3.33 12.85
CA PRO A 473 14.16 -4.35 12.96
C PRO A 473 14.56 -4.91 11.59
N THR A 474 15.84 -5.26 11.41
CA THR A 474 16.33 -6.03 10.26
C THR A 474 16.81 -7.43 10.68
N ARG A 475 17.05 -8.30 9.69
CA ARG A 475 17.35 -9.74 9.80
C ARG A 475 18.46 -10.17 10.76
N TYR A 476 19.31 -9.25 11.26
CA TYR A 476 20.47 -9.57 12.11
C TYR A 476 20.71 -8.55 13.25
N GLY A 477 19.66 -7.93 13.81
CA GLY A 477 19.82 -7.02 14.96
C GLY A 477 20.31 -5.61 14.61
N HIS A 478 20.21 -5.19 13.34
CA HIS A 478 20.36 -3.77 12.98
C HIS A 478 19.00 -3.06 12.98
N PHE A 479 19.00 -1.79 13.37
CA PHE A 479 17.85 -0.89 13.34
C PHE A 479 18.14 0.24 12.34
N GLU A 480 17.22 0.49 11.40
CA GLU A 480 17.24 1.72 10.57
C GLU A 480 16.15 2.67 11.05
N LEU A 481 16.50 3.96 11.19
CA LEU A 481 15.56 5.04 11.37
C LEU A 481 15.14 5.56 10.00
N ALA A 482 13.84 5.61 9.73
CA ALA A 482 13.32 6.27 8.53
C ALA A 482 13.50 7.79 8.63
N HIS A 483 14.15 8.41 7.65
CA HIS A 483 14.29 9.86 7.52
C HIS A 483 14.01 10.33 6.10
N ASP A 484 13.29 11.46 5.98
CA ASP A 484 12.78 12.04 4.74
C ASP A 484 13.76 13.01 4.03
N ARG A 485 15.03 13.15 4.47
CA ARG A 485 16.04 14.00 3.79
C ARG A 485 17.48 13.49 3.94
N PRO A 486 18.40 13.78 2.99
CA PRO A 486 19.76 13.26 3.03
C PRO A 486 20.71 14.13 3.89
N LEU A 487 21.46 13.49 4.79
CA LEU A 487 22.63 14.08 5.46
C LEU A 487 23.90 13.63 4.75
N GLN A 488 24.72 14.57 4.27
CA GLN A 488 25.99 14.24 3.61
C GLN A 488 27.04 13.77 4.61
N LEU A 489 27.54 12.56 4.35
CA LEU A 489 28.72 11.93 4.95
C LEU A 489 29.99 12.45 4.26
N ALA A 490 31.02 12.79 5.03
CA ALA A 490 32.38 12.69 4.51
C ALA A 490 33.38 12.41 5.64
N ASP A 491 33.75 11.13 5.72
CA ASP A 491 35.10 10.60 5.95
C ASP A 491 35.19 9.48 7.01
N ARG A 492 34.70 8.30 6.57
CA ARG A 492 35.13 6.89 6.82
C ARG A 492 35.58 6.45 8.24
N ALA A 493 35.27 5.25 8.75
CA ALA A 493 34.44 4.12 8.33
C ALA A 493 34.35 3.15 9.55
N TRP A 494 33.50 2.12 9.46
CA TRP A 494 33.40 0.95 10.37
C TRP A 494 32.78 1.16 11.78
N MET A 495 31.50 1.56 11.83
CA MET A 495 30.45 1.05 12.76
C MET A 495 29.06 1.50 12.27
N PRO A 496 28.11 0.60 11.91
CA PRO A 496 26.80 0.98 11.35
C PRO A 496 25.71 1.06 12.44
N LEU A 497 25.94 1.88 13.46
CA LEU A 497 24.91 2.25 14.46
C LEU A 497 25.09 3.74 14.80
N ARG A 498 24.64 4.60 13.90
CA ARG A 498 24.35 6.01 14.22
C ARG A 498 22.85 6.14 14.44
N LEU A 499 22.42 5.92 15.68
CA LEU A 499 21.21 6.58 16.17
C LEU A 499 21.58 8.07 16.31
N ASP A 500 20.73 8.97 15.83
CA ASP A 500 20.90 10.42 16.08
C ASP A 500 20.86 10.68 17.59
N LEU A 501 22.04 10.63 18.21
CA LEU A 501 22.24 11.00 19.59
C LEU A 501 22.19 12.54 19.61
N LEU A 502 21.10 13.10 20.12
CA LEU A 502 21.24 14.32 20.92
C LEU A 502 22.34 14.01 21.95
N ASP A 503 23.31 14.90 22.17
CA ASP A 503 24.46 14.74 23.09
C ASP A 503 24.03 14.45 24.54
N LEU A 504 23.49 13.26 24.78
CA LEU A 504 22.97 12.78 26.04
C LEU A 504 23.88 11.65 26.54
N PRO A 505 24.11 11.57 27.86
CA PRO A 505 25.02 10.59 28.42
C PRO A 505 24.52 9.16 28.15
N ARG A 506 25.38 8.36 27.52
CA ARG A 506 25.16 6.91 27.39
C ARG A 506 25.30 6.29 28.77
N LEU A 507 24.23 5.69 29.25
CA LEU A 507 24.21 5.00 30.54
C LEU A 507 24.46 3.51 30.34
N GLU A 508 25.11 2.87 31.29
CA GLU A 508 25.48 1.47 31.20
C GLU A 508 25.27 0.70 32.50
N ALA A 509 24.76 -0.52 32.39
CA ALA A 509 24.79 -1.51 33.45
C ALA A 509 25.13 -2.90 32.91
N THR A 510 25.47 -3.82 33.82
CA THR A 510 25.53 -5.26 33.54
C THR A 510 24.37 -5.94 34.26
N VAL A 511 23.69 -6.87 33.58
CA VAL A 511 22.63 -7.67 34.18
C VAL A 511 23.22 -8.58 35.24
N ARG A 512 22.67 -8.49 36.46
CA ARG A 512 23.11 -9.26 37.63
C ARG A 512 22.74 -10.75 37.50
N ALA A 513 23.29 -11.57 38.39
CA ALA A 513 23.05 -13.02 38.40
C ALA A 513 21.57 -13.41 38.59
N ASP A 514 20.77 -12.56 39.24
CA ASP A 514 19.32 -12.72 39.42
C ASP A 514 18.49 -12.25 38.20
N GLY A 515 19.15 -11.85 37.11
CA GLY A 515 18.53 -11.40 35.87
C GLY A 515 18.05 -9.94 35.90
N ARG A 516 18.35 -9.18 36.96
CA ARG A 516 17.94 -7.77 37.08
C ARG A 516 19.07 -6.81 36.72
N PHE A 517 18.72 -5.65 36.20
CA PHE A 517 19.64 -4.51 36.09
C PHE A 517 18.96 -3.25 36.62
N GLU A 518 19.80 -2.30 37.06
CA GLU A 518 19.39 -0.98 37.51
C GLU A 518 20.45 0.01 37.03
N ILE A 519 20.00 1.08 36.39
CA ILE A 519 20.81 2.22 35.99
C ILE A 519 20.26 3.44 36.73
N ARG A 520 21.15 4.18 37.39
CA ARG A 520 20.83 5.44 38.05
C ARG A 520 21.64 6.57 37.43
N HIS A 521 20.97 7.68 37.13
CA HIS A 521 21.61 8.84 36.53
C HIS A 521 20.99 10.15 37.01
N ASP A 522 21.81 11.03 37.57
CA ASP A 522 21.36 12.34 38.03
C ASP A 522 21.20 13.28 36.83
N LEU A 523 19.99 13.83 36.68
CA LEU A 523 19.64 14.79 35.63
C LEU A 523 20.06 16.20 36.05
N ASP A 524 20.78 16.89 35.17
CA ASP A 524 21.12 18.31 35.35
C ASP A 524 19.85 19.17 35.20
N PRO A 525 19.48 19.99 36.20
CA PRO A 525 18.35 20.92 36.13
C PRO A 525 18.38 21.82 34.89
N ALA A 526 19.55 22.27 34.47
CA ALA A 526 19.72 23.12 33.29
C ALA A 526 19.39 22.37 31.99
N ALA A 527 19.70 21.07 31.93
CA ALA A 527 19.39 20.20 30.80
C ALA A 527 17.89 19.86 30.71
N THR A 528 17.14 19.98 31.81
CA THR A 528 15.69 19.69 31.88
C THR A 528 14.79 20.91 31.65
N ALA A 529 15.34 22.13 31.57
CA ALA A 529 14.59 23.38 31.57
C ALA A 529 13.82 23.70 30.26
N ASN A 530 14.13 23.04 29.15
CA ASN A 530 13.58 23.31 27.81
C ASN A 530 13.07 22.05 27.08
N VAL A 531 12.67 21.00 27.80
CA VAL A 531 12.46 19.66 27.21
C VAL A 531 10.96 19.30 27.16
N PRO A 532 10.48 18.58 26.12
CA PRO A 532 9.07 18.16 25.97
C PRO A 532 8.44 17.48 27.19
N GLU A 533 7.10 17.52 27.26
CA GLU A 533 6.28 16.95 28.36
C GLU A 533 6.54 15.45 28.63
N GLN A 534 7.12 14.72 27.66
CA GLN A 534 7.45 13.31 27.76
C GLN A 534 8.83 13.02 27.16
N TRP A 535 9.58 12.14 27.82
CA TRP A 535 10.87 11.61 27.35
C TRP A 535 10.71 10.14 26.97
N LEU A 536 11.44 9.70 25.95
CA LEU A 536 11.57 8.29 25.61
C LEU A 536 12.87 7.76 26.20
N VAL A 537 12.77 6.72 27.02
CA VAL A 537 13.91 5.95 27.50
C VAL A 537 14.02 4.71 26.61
N GLN A 538 15.16 4.54 25.95
CA GLN A 538 15.45 3.34 25.16
C GLN A 538 16.59 2.58 25.81
N ALA A 539 16.47 1.25 25.85
CA ALA A 539 17.50 0.37 26.39
C ALA A 539 17.80 -0.77 25.42
N LEU A 540 19.08 -0.90 25.05
CA LEU A 540 19.62 -2.02 24.29
C LEU A 540 20.28 -3.01 25.24
N ILE A 541 19.75 -4.22 25.31
CA ILE A 541 20.33 -5.34 26.06
C ILE A 541 21.08 -6.22 25.07
N VAL A 542 22.40 -6.40 25.24
CA VAL A 542 23.27 -7.05 24.25
C VAL A 542 24.27 -8.01 24.90
N ASP A 543 24.51 -9.14 24.22
CA ASP A 543 25.53 -10.10 24.59
C ASP A 543 26.93 -9.49 24.39
N PRO A 544 27.78 -9.40 25.43
CA PRO A 544 29.12 -8.84 25.30
C PRO A 544 30.05 -9.72 24.45
N SER A 545 29.75 -11.02 24.33
CA SER A 545 30.54 -11.99 23.55
C SER A 545 30.13 -12.06 22.08
N ASP A 546 28.87 -11.73 21.77
CA ASP A 546 28.34 -11.70 20.42
C ASP A 546 27.43 -10.47 20.21
N ARG A 547 28.00 -9.42 19.62
CA ARG A 547 27.31 -8.14 19.42
C ARG A 547 26.17 -8.20 18.40
N SER A 548 25.99 -9.32 17.69
CA SER A 548 24.80 -9.53 16.84
C SER A 548 23.57 -9.95 17.64
N ARG A 549 23.75 -10.34 18.92
CA ARG A 549 22.68 -10.78 19.81
C ARG A 549 22.29 -9.66 20.77
N GLY A 550 21.21 -8.97 20.45
CA GLY A 550 20.65 -7.96 21.34
C GLY A 550 19.21 -7.62 21.04
N VAL A 551 18.55 -6.98 22.01
CA VAL A 551 17.16 -6.57 21.93
C VAL A 551 17.05 -5.12 22.38
N LEU A 552 16.38 -4.31 21.57
CA LEU A 552 16.00 -2.94 21.91
C LEU A 552 14.61 -2.95 22.55
N SER A 553 14.46 -2.27 23.67
CA SER A 553 13.19 -1.98 24.32
C SER A 553 13.10 -0.50 24.63
N ALA A 554 11.88 0.01 24.80
CA ALA A 554 11.63 1.42 25.05
C ALA A 554 10.45 1.62 26.00
N THR A 555 10.49 2.70 26.78
CA THR A 555 9.39 3.15 27.63
C THR A 555 9.36 4.67 27.65
N ALA A 556 8.17 5.26 27.77
CA ALA A 556 8.01 6.69 27.91
C ALA A 556 7.92 7.08 29.38
N ILE A 557 8.51 8.22 29.74
CA ILE A 557 8.40 8.81 31.07
C ILE A 557 7.88 10.24 30.96
N GLY A 558 6.81 10.54 31.70
CA GLY A 558 6.26 11.89 31.79
C GLY A 558 6.97 12.68 32.87
N LEU A 559 7.39 13.90 32.54
CA LEU A 559 7.84 14.89 33.51
C LEU A 559 6.63 15.73 33.96
N ARG A 560 5.76 15.17 34.80
CA ARG A 560 4.84 16.00 35.59
C ARG A 560 5.25 15.90 37.05
N PRO A 561 5.39 17.04 37.77
CA PRO A 561 5.65 17.04 39.20
C PRO A 561 4.52 16.37 40.00
#